data_AF-A0A1N7IXS5-F1
#
_entry.id   AF-A0A1N7IXS5-F1
#
_cell.length_a   1.000
_cell.length_b   1.000
_cell.length_c   1.000
_cell.angle_alpha   90.00
_cell.angle_beta   90.00
_cell.angle_gamma   90.00
#
_symmetry.space_group_name_H-M   'P 1'
#
loop_
_entity.id
_entity.type
_entity.pdbx_description
1 polymer ?
#
loop_
_entity_poly.entity_id
_entity_poly.type
_entity_poly.pdbx_seq_one_letter_code
_entity_poly.pdbx_strand_id
1 'polypeptide(L)'
;MSNYGIIKRYESLVNTGQLKPVRELIKADLEKSTVNSLSFSGSMNNIENLTDKTVKSLIQHLYRESETGSMYDRDIRRAKSLSKIFGKNDEERKLISLGLEFLAAVRWHEFDKMEEFLDEDFPVNFQDPRTLETAMHIATEFNNERAIKMLLETEKCDLLIKDGIGRLPVSNLLLAKGVTEELGWDVRTASEAQARERGIDFATYHRECIEEFLPHMRKSWSAFPNKFEIG
;
A
#
# COMPACT_ATOMS: atom_id res chain seq x y z
N MET A 1 12.55 -11.21 15.52
CA MET A 1 11.45 -12.21 15.55
C MET A 1 10.19 -11.48 15.09
N SER A 2 9.41 -12.04 14.16
CA SER A 2 8.12 -11.43 13.82
C SER A 2 7.18 -11.48 15.03
N ASN A 3 6.33 -10.46 15.19
CA ASN A 3 5.35 -10.40 16.28
C ASN A 3 4.48 -11.68 16.33
N TYR A 4 4.23 -12.28 15.17
CA TYR A 4 3.51 -13.55 15.03
C TYR A 4 4.22 -14.76 15.67
N GLY A 5 5.56 -14.84 15.58
CA GLY A 5 6.33 -15.90 16.22
C GLY A 5 6.35 -15.81 17.75
N ILE A 6 6.27 -14.58 18.28
CA ILE A 6 6.18 -14.30 19.71
C ILE A 6 4.78 -14.69 20.23
N ILE A 7 3.73 -14.33 19.51
CA ILE A 7 2.32 -14.64 19.85
C ILE A 7 2.06 -16.16 19.88
N LYS A 8 2.51 -16.92 18.86
CA LYS A 8 2.35 -18.40 18.86
C LYS A 8 3.05 -19.09 20.03
N ARG A 9 4.17 -18.53 20.49
CA ARG A 9 4.90 -19.06 21.65
C ARG A 9 4.11 -18.83 22.94
N TYR A 10 3.45 -17.67 23.07
CA TYR A 10 2.59 -17.37 24.21
C TYR A 10 1.35 -18.27 24.25
N GLU A 11 0.70 -18.54 23.11
CA GLU A 11 -0.46 -19.43 23.06
C GLU A 11 -0.14 -20.87 23.43
N SER A 12 0.97 -21.42 22.93
CA SER A 12 1.40 -22.79 23.25
C SER A 12 1.58 -22.98 24.76
N LEU A 13 2.15 -21.98 25.43
CA LEU A 13 2.37 -22.01 26.88
C LEU A 13 1.08 -21.82 27.69
N VAL A 14 0.15 -20.97 27.22
CA VAL A 14 -1.15 -20.79 27.87
C VAL A 14 -2.03 -22.05 27.71
N ASN A 15 -2.04 -22.66 26.53
CA ASN A 15 -2.83 -23.85 26.25
C ASN A 15 -2.32 -25.10 26.97
N THR A 16 -1.05 -25.11 27.38
CA THR A 16 -0.44 -26.18 28.20
C THR A 16 -0.49 -25.90 29.71
N GLY A 17 -1.16 -24.82 30.15
CA GLY A 17 -1.30 -24.45 31.56
C GLY A 17 -0.02 -23.89 32.20
N GLN A 18 1.00 -23.59 31.40
CA GLN A 18 2.32 -23.13 31.85
C GLN A 18 2.36 -21.60 31.94
N LEU A 19 1.57 -21.04 32.86
CA LEU A 19 1.44 -19.58 33.05
C LEU A 19 2.70 -18.93 33.64
N LYS A 20 3.50 -19.67 34.42
CA LYS A 20 4.74 -19.16 35.02
C LYS A 20 5.80 -18.80 33.95
N PRO A 21 6.09 -19.66 32.96
CA PRO A 21 6.90 -19.30 31.78
C PRO A 21 6.39 -18.10 30.97
N VAL A 22 5.07 -17.95 30.82
CA VAL A 22 4.46 -16.81 30.11
C VAL A 22 4.76 -15.49 30.82
N ARG A 23 4.66 -15.48 32.15
CA ARG A 23 4.95 -14.29 32.98
C ARG A 23 6.43 -13.88 32.90
N GLU A 24 7.35 -14.83 32.94
CA GLU A 24 8.80 -14.58 32.80
C GLU A 24 9.16 -14.04 31.41
N LEU A 25 8.51 -14.55 30.35
CA LEU A 25 8.72 -14.08 28.98
C LEU A 25 8.18 -12.66 28.76
N ILE A 26 6.96 -12.36 29.25
CA ILE A 26 6.39 -11.01 29.20
C ILE A 26 7.30 -10.01 29.93
N LYS A 27 7.83 -10.39 31.10
CA LYS A 27 8.77 -9.57 31.86
C LYS A 27 10.07 -9.30 31.09
N ALA A 28 10.65 -10.35 30.49
CA ALA A 28 11.88 -10.23 29.70
C ALA A 28 11.72 -9.41 28.41
N ASP A 29 10.54 -9.43 27.78
CA ASP A 29 10.24 -8.62 26.59
C ASP A 29 9.99 -7.14 26.95
N LEU A 30 9.31 -6.87 28.08
CA LEU A 30 9.11 -5.51 28.61
C LEU A 30 10.42 -4.85 29.07
N GLU A 31 11.34 -5.61 29.66
CA GLU A 31 12.66 -5.11 30.06
C GLU A 31 13.56 -4.78 28.85
N LYS A 32 13.29 -5.36 27.68
CA LYS A 32 14.03 -5.11 26.43
C LYS A 32 13.44 -3.97 25.60
N SER A 33 12.17 -3.60 25.78
CA SER A 33 11.55 -2.52 25.02
C SER A 33 11.87 -1.15 25.63
N THR A 34 13.02 -0.58 25.29
CA THR A 34 13.40 0.81 25.58
C THR A 34 12.67 1.85 24.71
N VAL A 35 11.40 1.60 24.34
CA VAL A 35 10.56 2.56 23.62
C VAL A 35 9.48 3.08 24.57
N ASN A 36 9.81 4.19 25.22
CA ASN A 36 8.85 5.11 25.81
C ASN A 36 7.84 5.56 24.74
N SER A 37 6.65 4.96 24.72
CA SER A 37 5.37 5.67 24.48
C SER A 37 4.22 4.66 24.36
N LEU A 38 3.40 4.57 25.42
CA LEU A 38 1.95 4.79 25.41
C LEU A 38 1.28 4.12 26.63
N SER A 39 0.97 4.96 27.62
CA SER A 39 -0.25 4.92 28.46
C SER A 39 -0.71 3.60 29.08
N PHE A 40 0.12 2.95 29.90
CA PHE A 40 -0.37 1.96 30.89
C PHE A 40 0.32 2.09 32.25
N SER A 41 0.64 3.31 32.68
CA SER A 41 1.38 3.58 33.93
C SER A 41 0.55 3.41 35.21
N GLY A 42 -0.74 3.08 35.13
CA GLY A 42 -1.62 3.01 36.30
C GLY A 42 -1.70 1.64 37.00
N SER A 43 -1.30 0.53 36.36
CA SER A 43 -1.71 -0.81 36.86
C SER A 43 -0.69 -1.94 36.61
N MET A 44 0.62 -1.66 36.58
CA MET A 44 1.65 -2.68 36.29
C MET A 44 2.58 -3.05 37.45
N ASN A 45 2.36 -2.53 38.66
CA ASN A 45 3.23 -2.81 39.81
C ASN A 45 3.03 -4.20 40.46
N ASN A 46 2.39 -5.16 39.79
CA ASN A 46 2.17 -6.48 40.36
C ASN A 46 1.99 -7.57 39.28
N ILE A 47 3.06 -7.82 38.51
CA ILE A 47 3.13 -8.92 37.51
C ILE A 47 2.81 -10.29 38.15
N GLU A 48 3.12 -10.47 39.44
CA GLU A 48 2.83 -11.69 40.20
C GLU A 48 1.33 -11.96 40.41
N ASN A 49 0.50 -10.90 40.34
CA ASN A 49 -0.96 -10.96 40.52
C ASN A 49 -1.74 -10.87 39.20
N LEU A 50 -1.08 -11.05 38.04
CA LEU A 50 -1.78 -11.14 36.75
C LEU A 50 -2.68 -12.37 36.73
N THR A 51 -3.99 -12.15 36.87
CA THR A 51 -4.99 -13.21 36.75
C THR A 51 -5.01 -13.78 35.32
N ASP A 52 -5.45 -15.02 35.16
CA ASP A 52 -5.63 -15.65 33.84
C ASP A 52 -6.52 -14.81 32.91
N LYS A 53 -7.48 -14.09 33.49
CA LYS A 53 -8.35 -13.16 32.76
C LYS A 53 -7.57 -11.96 32.21
N THR A 54 -6.64 -11.42 33.00
CA THR A 54 -5.78 -10.29 32.60
C THR A 54 -4.79 -10.73 31.52
N VAL A 55 -4.18 -11.91 31.66
CA VAL A 55 -3.27 -12.49 30.66
C VAL A 55 -4.02 -12.77 29.35
N LYS A 56 -5.23 -13.36 29.42
CA LYS A 56 -6.08 -13.57 28.23
C LYS A 56 -6.50 -12.25 27.57
N SER A 57 -6.80 -11.22 28.35
CA SER A 57 -7.16 -9.89 27.82
C SER A 57 -5.97 -9.20 27.13
N LEU A 58 -4.75 -9.33 27.67
CA LEU A 58 -3.52 -8.83 27.03
C LEU A 58 -3.21 -9.60 25.74
N ILE A 59 -3.36 -10.91 25.75
CA ILE A 59 -3.21 -11.73 24.54
C ILE A 59 -4.25 -11.33 23.48
N GLN A 60 -5.51 -11.14 23.86
CA GLN A 60 -6.55 -10.63 22.95
C GLN A 60 -6.29 -9.21 22.44
N HIS A 61 -5.69 -8.34 23.26
CA HIS A 61 -5.33 -6.99 22.84
C HIS A 61 -4.16 -6.99 21.86
N LEU A 62 -3.11 -7.77 22.14
CA LEU A 62 -1.99 -7.99 21.21
C LEU A 62 -2.46 -8.67 19.92
N TYR A 63 -3.44 -9.57 20.01
CA TYR A 63 -4.14 -10.11 18.85
C TYR A 63 -4.86 -9.03 18.06
N ARG A 64 -5.65 -8.15 18.70
CA ARG A 64 -6.32 -7.03 18.04
C ARG A 64 -5.34 -6.03 17.42
N GLU A 65 -4.20 -5.78 18.06
CA GLU A 65 -3.11 -4.94 17.53
C GLU A 65 -2.33 -5.64 16.40
N SER A 66 -2.29 -6.97 16.38
CA SER A 66 -1.82 -7.75 15.23
C SER A 66 -2.88 -7.88 14.11
N GLU A 67 -4.16 -7.82 14.46
CA GLU A 67 -5.34 -7.86 13.55
C GLU A 67 -5.66 -6.49 12.94
N THR A 68 -5.17 -5.39 13.53
CA THR A 68 -4.82 -4.17 12.78
C THR A 68 -3.61 -4.47 11.91
N GLY A 69 -3.77 -5.46 11.01
CA GLY A 69 -2.73 -5.97 10.12
C GLY A 69 -2.02 -4.86 9.35
N SER A 70 -0.98 -5.24 8.61
CA SER A 70 -0.17 -4.31 7.83
C SER A 70 -1.07 -3.35 7.01
N MET A 71 -0.55 -2.18 6.64
CA MET A 71 -1.33 -1.27 5.77
C MET A 71 -1.85 -2.00 4.51
N TYR A 72 -1.08 -2.97 4.02
CA TYR A 72 -1.49 -3.97 3.04
C TYR A 72 -2.73 -4.77 3.48
N ASP A 73 -2.74 -5.45 4.64
CA ASP A 73 -3.90 -6.24 5.10
C ASP A 73 -5.19 -5.41 5.23
N ARG A 74 -5.05 -4.12 5.60
CA ARG A 74 -6.19 -3.19 5.62
C ARG A 74 -6.74 -2.94 4.21
N ASP A 75 -5.87 -2.72 3.24
CA ASP A 75 -6.28 -2.53 1.84
C ASP A 75 -6.86 -3.81 1.24
N ILE A 76 -6.38 -5.00 1.62
CA ILE A 76 -7.00 -6.27 1.20
C ILE A 76 -8.41 -6.45 1.77
N ARG A 77 -8.64 -6.10 3.04
CA ARG A 77 -10.00 -6.09 3.61
C ARG A 77 -10.90 -5.10 2.90
N ARG A 78 -10.35 -3.93 2.52
CA ARG A 78 -11.06 -2.93 1.74
C ARG A 78 -11.40 -3.46 0.34
N ALA A 79 -10.47 -4.13 -0.32
CA ALA A 79 -10.66 -4.73 -1.65
C ALA A 79 -11.88 -5.67 -1.68
N LYS A 80 -12.01 -6.53 -0.67
CA LYS A 80 -13.17 -7.45 -0.52
C LYS A 80 -14.50 -6.72 -0.35
N SER A 81 -14.49 -5.54 0.26
CA SER A 81 -15.70 -4.72 0.41
C SER A 81 -16.03 -4.00 -0.89
N LEU A 82 -15.02 -3.45 -1.56
CA LEU A 82 -15.19 -2.71 -2.81
C LEU A 82 -15.61 -3.61 -3.97
N SER A 83 -15.09 -4.82 -4.06
CA SER A 83 -15.50 -5.77 -5.09
C SER A 83 -17.00 -6.07 -5.03
N LYS A 84 -17.58 -6.20 -3.83
CA LYS A 84 -19.03 -6.37 -3.65
C LYS A 84 -19.85 -5.17 -4.11
N ILE A 85 -19.29 -3.96 -4.02
CA ILE A 85 -19.96 -2.71 -4.42
C ILE A 85 -19.92 -2.55 -5.94
N PHE A 86 -18.77 -2.84 -6.56
CA PHE A 86 -18.53 -2.55 -7.98
C PHE A 86 -18.77 -3.73 -8.93
N GLY A 87 -18.65 -4.97 -8.45
CA GLY A 87 -18.82 -6.17 -9.28
C GLY A 87 -20.28 -6.60 -9.41
N LYS A 88 -20.76 -6.74 -10.63
CA LYS A 88 -22.14 -7.10 -10.97
C LYS A 88 -22.39 -8.61 -10.86
N ASN A 89 -21.36 -9.42 -11.05
CA ASN A 89 -21.37 -10.87 -10.93
C ASN A 89 -20.12 -11.36 -10.17
N ASP A 90 -20.06 -12.67 -9.90
CA ASP A 90 -18.98 -13.24 -9.07
C ASP A 90 -17.60 -13.21 -9.76
N GLU A 91 -17.55 -13.30 -11.08
CA GLU A 91 -16.30 -13.17 -11.85
C GLU A 91 -15.75 -11.75 -11.78
N GLU A 92 -16.59 -10.74 -12.01
CA GLU A 92 -16.22 -9.32 -11.88
C GLU A 92 -15.78 -9.00 -10.44
N ARG A 93 -16.48 -9.53 -9.43
CA ARG A 93 -16.09 -9.36 -8.02
C ARG A 93 -14.71 -9.96 -7.76
N LYS A 94 -14.43 -11.15 -8.30
CA LYS A 94 -13.13 -11.79 -8.13
C LYS A 94 -12.03 -10.98 -8.82
N LEU A 95 -12.27 -10.53 -10.05
CA LEU A 95 -11.32 -9.69 -10.78
C LEU A 95 -11.04 -8.37 -10.06
N ILE A 96 -12.08 -7.67 -9.60
CA ILE A 96 -11.91 -6.42 -8.85
C ILE A 96 -11.17 -6.66 -7.53
N SER A 97 -11.46 -7.77 -6.83
CA SER A 97 -10.76 -8.10 -5.59
C SER A 97 -9.26 -8.35 -5.84
N LEU A 98 -8.93 -9.13 -6.87
CA LEU A 98 -7.55 -9.44 -7.23
C LEU A 98 -6.82 -8.19 -7.77
N GLY A 99 -7.50 -7.37 -8.58
CA GLY A 99 -6.94 -6.13 -9.09
C GLY A 99 -6.62 -5.14 -7.98
N LEU A 100 -7.51 -4.97 -7.00
CA LEU A 100 -7.24 -4.13 -5.84
C LEU A 100 -6.13 -4.69 -4.94
N GLU A 101 -5.98 -6.02 -4.87
CA GLU A 101 -4.87 -6.67 -4.17
C GLU A 101 -3.53 -6.42 -4.90
N PHE A 102 -3.50 -6.56 -6.22
CA PHE A 102 -2.34 -6.22 -7.04
C PHE A 102 -1.92 -4.75 -6.86
N LEU A 103 -2.87 -3.82 -6.91
CA LEU A 103 -2.61 -2.39 -6.67
C LEU A 103 -2.10 -2.12 -5.23
N ALA A 104 -2.61 -2.85 -4.23
CA ALA A 104 -2.12 -2.77 -2.86
C ALA A 104 -0.68 -3.30 -2.74
N ALA A 105 -0.34 -4.38 -3.45
CA ALA A 105 1.02 -4.91 -3.46
C ALA A 105 2.03 -3.87 -3.97
N VAL A 106 1.66 -3.16 -5.04
CA VAL A 106 2.46 -2.03 -5.57
C VAL A 106 2.61 -0.90 -4.55
N ARG A 107 1.50 -0.50 -3.91
CA ARG A 107 1.47 0.59 -2.93
C ARG A 107 2.34 0.31 -1.70
N TRP A 108 2.38 -0.95 -1.28
CA TRP A 108 3.05 -1.37 -0.04
C TRP A 108 4.38 -2.08 -0.26
N HIS A 109 4.94 -2.04 -1.47
CA HIS A 109 6.23 -2.64 -1.82
C HIS A 109 6.28 -4.17 -1.60
N GLU A 110 5.15 -4.87 -1.76
CA GLU A 110 5.05 -6.33 -1.65
C GLU A 110 5.48 -6.98 -2.98
N PHE A 111 6.78 -6.86 -3.30
CA PHE A 111 7.31 -7.26 -4.62
C PHE A 111 7.14 -8.73 -4.94
N ASP A 112 7.26 -9.62 -3.95
CA ASP A 112 7.07 -11.05 -4.15
C ASP A 112 5.64 -11.35 -4.64
N LYS A 113 4.65 -10.64 -4.09
CA LYS A 113 3.27 -10.76 -4.54
C LYS A 113 3.05 -10.13 -5.90
N MET A 114 3.69 -8.99 -6.17
CA MET A 114 3.64 -8.41 -7.51
C MET A 114 4.18 -9.39 -8.55
N GLU A 115 5.30 -10.04 -8.26
CA GLU A 115 5.90 -11.06 -9.13
C GLU A 115 4.92 -12.22 -9.35
N GLU A 116 4.30 -12.76 -8.30
CA GLU A 116 3.24 -13.77 -8.42
C GLU A 116 2.08 -13.33 -9.33
N PHE A 117 1.61 -12.08 -9.23
CA PHE A 117 0.56 -11.57 -10.13
C PHE A 117 1.04 -11.46 -11.59
N LEU A 118 2.26 -10.99 -11.80
CA LEU A 118 2.81 -10.79 -13.15
C LEU A 118 3.11 -12.13 -13.84
N ASP A 119 3.60 -13.12 -13.09
CA ASP A 119 3.88 -14.48 -13.57
C ASP A 119 2.59 -15.20 -14.04
N GLU A 120 1.48 -14.93 -13.36
CA GLU A 120 0.15 -15.45 -13.71
C GLU A 120 -0.57 -14.62 -14.79
N ASP A 121 0.16 -13.76 -15.51
CA ASP A 121 -0.34 -12.88 -16.58
C ASP A 121 -1.54 -12.01 -16.14
N PHE A 122 -1.52 -11.52 -14.90
CA PHE A 122 -2.59 -10.67 -14.39
C PHE A 122 -2.70 -9.37 -15.22
N PRO A 123 -3.92 -8.84 -15.46
CA PRO A 123 -4.11 -7.60 -16.24
C PRO A 123 -3.39 -6.38 -15.63
N VAL A 124 -2.17 -6.10 -16.08
CA VAL A 124 -1.29 -5.05 -15.52
C VAL A 124 -1.90 -3.64 -15.60
N ASN A 125 -2.81 -3.42 -16.56
CA ASN A 125 -3.55 -2.17 -16.76
C ASN A 125 -4.87 -2.11 -16.01
N PHE A 126 -5.12 -3.01 -15.04
CA PHE A 126 -6.26 -2.92 -14.15
C PHE A 126 -6.33 -1.53 -13.50
N GLN A 127 -7.50 -0.91 -13.57
CA GLN A 127 -7.77 0.39 -12.96
C GLN A 127 -8.58 0.21 -11.67
N ASP A 128 -8.17 0.87 -10.58
CA ASP A 128 -9.00 0.95 -9.38
C ASP A 128 -10.37 1.56 -9.77
N PRO A 129 -11.51 0.89 -9.51
CA PRO A 129 -12.81 1.37 -9.94
C PRO A 129 -13.25 2.71 -9.32
N ARG A 130 -12.53 3.21 -8.30
CA ARG A 130 -12.82 4.48 -7.64
C ARG A 130 -11.96 5.62 -8.15
N THR A 131 -10.66 5.38 -8.30
CA THR A 131 -9.67 6.41 -8.64
C THR A 131 -9.21 6.32 -10.09
N LEU A 132 -9.55 5.23 -10.79
CA LEU A 132 -9.06 4.85 -12.11
C LEU A 132 -7.53 4.77 -12.21
N GLU A 133 -6.83 4.68 -11.08
CA GLU A 133 -5.39 4.53 -11.04
C GLU A 133 -4.99 3.10 -11.44
N THR A 134 -3.95 3.00 -12.26
CA THR A 134 -3.28 1.73 -12.58
C THR A 134 -2.12 1.48 -11.63
N ALA A 135 -1.51 0.30 -11.71
CA ALA A 135 -0.28 -0.02 -10.99
C ALA A 135 0.83 1.02 -11.24
N MET A 136 0.97 1.49 -12.48
CA MET A 136 1.99 2.50 -12.81
C MET A 136 1.70 3.87 -12.17
N HIS A 137 0.43 4.28 -12.05
CA HIS A 137 0.08 5.51 -11.32
C HIS A 137 0.51 5.45 -9.85
N ILE A 138 0.24 4.31 -9.20
CA ILE A 138 0.61 4.09 -7.80
C ILE A 138 2.13 4.01 -7.65
N ALA A 139 2.81 3.25 -8.51
CA ALA A 139 4.25 3.09 -8.44
C ALA A 139 4.99 4.44 -8.58
N THR A 140 4.51 5.31 -9.48
CA THR A 140 5.06 6.66 -9.69
C THR A 140 4.71 7.63 -8.55
N GLU A 141 3.51 7.56 -7.99
CA GLU A 141 3.10 8.38 -6.83
C GLU A 141 3.93 8.08 -5.58
N PHE A 142 4.19 6.79 -5.31
CA PHE A 142 4.92 6.33 -4.12
C PHE A 142 6.43 6.22 -4.32
N ASN A 143 6.96 6.65 -5.47
CA ASN A 143 8.37 6.51 -5.82
C ASN A 143 8.88 5.07 -5.63
N ASN A 144 8.08 4.09 -6.08
CA ASN A 144 8.42 2.69 -5.96
C ASN A 144 9.24 2.24 -7.17
N GLU A 145 10.55 2.57 -7.19
CA GLU A 145 11.41 2.34 -8.35
C GLU A 145 11.45 0.87 -8.80
N ARG A 146 11.49 -0.07 -7.85
CA ARG A 146 11.47 -1.50 -8.16
C ARG A 146 10.16 -1.92 -8.82
N ALA A 147 9.01 -1.41 -8.35
CA ALA A 147 7.73 -1.67 -9.00
C ALA A 147 7.68 -1.07 -10.40
N ILE A 148 8.17 0.15 -10.60
CA ILE A 148 8.21 0.77 -11.93
C ILE A 148 9.03 -0.09 -12.89
N LYS A 149 10.21 -0.56 -12.48
CA LYS A 149 11.05 -1.46 -13.30
C LYS A 149 10.34 -2.77 -13.64
N MET A 150 9.81 -3.46 -12.63
CA MET A 150 9.04 -4.70 -12.83
C MET A 150 7.88 -4.50 -13.82
N LEU A 151 7.15 -3.39 -13.69
CA LEU A 151 6.02 -3.07 -14.58
C LEU A 151 6.48 -2.75 -16.01
N LEU A 152 7.56 -1.99 -16.19
CA LEU A 152 8.12 -1.69 -17.52
C LEU A 152 8.66 -2.94 -18.23
N GLU A 153 9.31 -3.85 -17.49
CA GLU A 153 9.84 -5.12 -17.99
C GLU A 153 8.76 -6.03 -18.58
N THR A 154 7.48 -5.86 -18.19
CA THR A 154 6.38 -6.63 -18.79
C THR A 154 6.09 -6.25 -20.24
N GLU A 155 6.48 -5.05 -20.67
CA GLU A 155 6.10 -4.41 -21.96
C GLU A 155 4.59 -4.33 -22.24
N LYS A 156 3.74 -4.69 -21.26
CA LYS A 156 2.27 -4.74 -21.36
C LYS A 156 1.58 -3.51 -20.77
N CYS A 157 2.31 -2.67 -20.06
CA CYS A 157 1.76 -1.46 -19.44
C CYS A 157 1.32 -0.44 -20.50
N ASP A 158 0.09 0.06 -20.40
CA ASP A 158 -0.37 1.23 -21.14
C ASP A 158 -0.13 2.48 -20.31
N LEU A 159 0.86 3.27 -20.71
CA LEU A 159 1.32 4.46 -20.01
C LEU A 159 0.52 5.72 -20.36
N LEU A 160 -0.45 5.60 -21.28
CA LEU A 160 -1.30 6.71 -21.73
C LEU A 160 -2.69 6.69 -21.10
N ILE A 161 -2.99 5.68 -20.27
CA ILE A 161 -4.20 5.62 -19.46
C ILE A 161 -4.19 6.78 -18.46
N LYS A 162 -5.30 7.52 -18.42
CA LYS A 162 -5.54 8.55 -17.41
C LYS A 162 -6.18 7.95 -16.16
N ASP A 163 -5.82 8.48 -15.00
CA ASP A 163 -6.60 8.27 -13.78
C ASP A 163 -7.89 9.11 -13.77
N GLY A 164 -8.65 9.01 -12.67
CA GLY A 164 -9.96 9.63 -12.52
C GLY A 164 -9.94 11.14 -12.38
N ILE A 165 -8.76 11.75 -12.29
CA ILE A 165 -8.59 13.20 -12.31
C ILE A 165 -7.84 13.68 -13.57
N GLY A 166 -7.57 12.79 -14.52
CA GLY A 166 -6.97 13.12 -15.82
C GLY A 166 -5.43 13.04 -15.86
N ARG A 167 -4.77 12.52 -14.81
CA ARG A 167 -3.31 12.40 -14.77
C ARG A 167 -2.84 11.18 -15.53
N LEU A 168 -1.69 11.30 -16.19
CA LEU A 168 -0.91 10.15 -16.67
C LEU A 168 0.06 9.69 -15.56
N PRO A 169 0.59 8.45 -15.62
CA PRO A 169 1.61 8.02 -14.67
C PRO A 169 2.86 8.91 -14.69
N VAL A 170 3.29 9.37 -15.87
CA VAL A 170 4.40 10.32 -15.99
C VAL A 170 4.12 11.67 -15.33
N SER A 171 2.85 12.08 -15.24
CA SER A 171 2.48 13.34 -14.57
C SER A 171 2.68 13.24 -13.05
N ASN A 172 2.55 12.05 -12.45
CA ASN A 172 2.85 11.83 -11.04
C ASN A 172 4.35 11.96 -10.74
N LEU A 173 5.23 11.54 -11.67
CA LEU A 173 6.68 11.67 -11.51
C LEU A 173 7.13 13.12 -11.37
N LEU A 174 6.48 14.05 -12.10
CA LEU A 174 6.77 15.49 -12.00
C LEU A 174 6.37 16.09 -10.65
N LEU A 175 5.48 15.42 -9.91
CA LEU A 175 4.96 15.86 -8.61
C LEU A 175 5.64 15.14 -7.44
N ALA A 176 6.15 13.93 -7.66
CA ALA A 176 6.77 13.09 -6.65
C ALA A 176 8.21 13.57 -6.35
N LYS A 177 8.51 13.80 -5.06
CA LYS A 177 9.89 14.05 -4.61
C LYS A 177 10.60 12.71 -4.43
N GLY A 178 11.55 12.40 -5.30
CA GLY A 178 12.55 11.35 -5.03
C GLY A 178 12.74 10.28 -6.09
N VAL A 179 11.96 10.30 -7.19
CA VAL A 179 12.23 9.39 -8.31
C VAL A 179 13.53 9.82 -8.97
N THR A 180 14.42 8.86 -9.24
CA THR A 180 15.63 9.13 -10.02
C THR A 180 15.26 9.73 -11.38
N GLU A 181 16.03 10.74 -11.81
CA GLU A 181 15.82 11.39 -13.11
C GLU A 181 15.85 10.38 -14.26
N GLU A 182 16.69 9.35 -14.15
CA GLU A 182 16.80 8.23 -15.08
C GLU A 182 15.47 7.48 -15.23
N LEU A 183 14.88 7.01 -14.14
CA LEU A 183 13.62 6.26 -14.20
C LEU A 183 12.45 7.13 -14.68
N GLY A 184 12.49 8.42 -14.35
CA GLY A 184 11.53 9.39 -14.88
C GLY A 184 11.64 9.51 -16.41
N TRP A 185 12.86 9.52 -16.94
CA TRP A 185 13.12 9.51 -18.37
C TRP A 185 12.68 8.21 -19.05
N ASP A 186 12.87 7.05 -18.41
CA ASP A 186 12.45 5.75 -18.97
C ASP A 186 10.92 5.71 -19.16
N VAL A 187 10.16 6.05 -18.11
CA VAL A 187 8.69 6.08 -18.17
C VAL A 187 8.20 7.09 -19.22
N ARG A 188 8.84 8.26 -19.28
CA ARG A 188 8.49 9.29 -20.28
C ARG A 188 8.78 8.81 -21.71
N THR A 189 9.96 8.24 -21.95
CA THR A 189 10.38 7.77 -23.27
C THR A 189 9.46 6.64 -23.75
N ALA A 190 9.11 5.71 -22.86
CA ALA A 190 8.14 4.65 -23.15
C ALA A 190 6.75 5.23 -23.47
N SER A 191 6.30 6.24 -22.73
CA SER A 191 5.03 6.93 -22.99
C SER A 191 5.02 7.63 -24.36
N GLU A 192 6.11 8.32 -24.70
CA GLU A 192 6.30 8.97 -26.00
C GLU A 192 6.32 7.95 -27.16
N ALA A 193 6.92 6.79 -26.95
CA ALA A 193 6.92 5.70 -27.93
C ALA A 193 5.50 5.16 -28.19
N GLN A 194 4.73 4.87 -27.13
CA GLN A 194 3.34 4.42 -27.25
C GLN A 194 2.45 5.47 -27.91
N ALA A 195 2.65 6.76 -27.59
CA ALA A 195 1.89 7.85 -28.20
C ALA A 195 2.18 7.93 -29.70
N ARG A 196 3.46 7.80 -30.08
CA ARG A 196 3.89 7.78 -31.48
C ARG A 196 3.26 6.62 -32.26
N GLU A 197 3.25 5.41 -31.68
CA GLU A 197 2.59 4.24 -32.30
C GLU A 197 1.09 4.47 -32.53
N ARG A 198 0.44 5.22 -31.65
CA ARG A 198 -0.98 5.58 -31.77
C ARG A 198 -1.24 6.83 -32.61
N GLY A 199 -0.21 7.46 -33.17
CA GLY A 199 -0.32 8.71 -33.94
C GLY A 199 -0.71 9.93 -33.08
N ILE A 200 -0.42 9.88 -31.79
CA ILE A 200 -0.73 10.93 -30.81
C ILE A 200 0.50 11.84 -30.65
N ASP A 201 0.31 13.15 -30.76
CA ASP A 201 1.33 14.12 -30.32
C ASP A 201 1.39 14.14 -28.80
N PHE A 202 2.38 13.44 -28.25
CA PHE A 202 2.52 13.28 -26.80
C PHE A 202 2.65 14.62 -26.06
N ALA A 203 3.32 15.61 -26.64
CA ALA A 203 3.52 16.89 -25.98
C ALA A 203 2.19 17.65 -25.80
N THR A 204 1.35 17.64 -26.84
CA THR A 204 0.00 18.21 -26.77
C THR A 204 -0.89 17.39 -25.84
N TYR A 205 -0.90 16.06 -25.98
CA TYR A 205 -1.73 15.19 -25.14
C TYR A 205 -1.38 15.30 -23.66
N HIS A 206 -0.09 15.29 -23.30
CA HIS A 206 0.35 15.43 -21.92
C HIS A 206 -0.01 16.81 -21.35
N ARG A 207 0.08 17.88 -22.15
CA ARG A 207 -0.38 19.21 -21.75
C ARG A 207 -1.87 19.23 -21.45
N GLU A 208 -2.69 18.64 -22.33
CA GLU A 208 -4.14 18.53 -22.11
C GLU A 208 -4.46 17.76 -20.83
N CYS A 209 -3.75 16.66 -20.55
CA CYS A 209 -3.87 15.92 -19.29
C CYS A 209 -3.55 16.82 -18.09
N ILE A 210 -2.46 17.60 -18.17
CA ILE A 210 -2.08 18.55 -17.12
C ILE A 210 -3.18 19.59 -16.90
N GLU A 211 -3.70 20.20 -17.95
CA GLU A 211 -4.76 21.19 -17.88
C GLU A 211 -6.06 20.64 -17.27
N GLU A 212 -6.37 19.37 -17.53
CA GLU A 212 -7.52 18.66 -16.97
C GLU A 212 -7.41 18.47 -15.45
N PHE A 213 -6.23 18.10 -14.94
CA PHE A 213 -6.06 17.85 -13.50
C PHE A 213 -5.68 19.09 -12.67
N LEU A 214 -5.11 20.13 -13.30
CA LEU A 214 -4.69 21.37 -12.61
C LEU A 214 -5.76 22.01 -11.71
N PRO A 215 -7.06 22.08 -12.08
CA PRO A 215 -8.11 22.59 -11.21
C PRO A 215 -8.26 21.80 -9.90
N HIS A 216 -8.01 20.49 -9.93
CA HIS A 216 -8.06 19.61 -8.77
C HIS A 216 -6.88 19.89 -7.81
N MET A 217 -5.70 20.17 -8.39
CA MET A 217 -4.53 20.60 -7.61
C MET A 217 -4.73 21.97 -6.96
N ARG A 218 -5.27 22.96 -7.69
CA ARG A 218 -5.49 24.32 -7.14
C ARG A 218 -6.44 24.34 -5.95
N LYS A 219 -7.48 23.50 -5.94
CA LYS A 219 -8.41 23.35 -4.79
C LYS A 219 -7.71 22.74 -3.56
N SER A 220 -6.82 21.77 -3.77
CA SER A 220 -6.03 21.16 -2.69
C SER A 220 -4.87 22.04 -2.23
N TRP A 221 -4.27 22.84 -3.12
CA TRP A 221 -3.16 23.75 -2.83
C TRP A 221 -3.58 25.07 -2.19
N SER A 222 -4.83 25.54 -2.36
CA SER A 222 -5.35 26.64 -1.54
C SER A 222 -5.38 26.35 -0.03
N ALA A 223 -5.19 25.08 0.37
CA ALA A 223 -5.00 24.66 1.77
C ALA A 223 -3.52 24.63 2.23
N PHE A 224 -2.55 24.86 1.34
CA PHE A 224 -1.12 24.89 1.64
C PHE A 224 -0.46 26.14 1.05
N PRO A 225 -0.34 27.23 1.83
CA PRO A 225 0.25 28.46 1.32
C PRO A 225 1.75 28.27 1.08
N ASN A 226 2.18 28.69 -0.10
CA ASN A 226 3.58 28.87 -0.53
C ASN A 226 4.41 27.60 -0.72
N LYS A 227 4.57 27.20 -1.98
CA LYS A 227 5.86 26.84 -2.61
C LYS A 227 5.62 26.59 -4.10
N PHE A 228 6.58 26.99 -4.93
CA PHE A 228 6.56 27.01 -6.40
C PHE A 228 5.97 28.27 -7.02
N GLU A 229 6.72 29.38 -6.90
CA GLU A 229 6.84 30.29 -8.04
C GLU A 229 7.51 29.49 -9.17
N ILE A 230 6.81 29.40 -10.29
CA ILE A 230 7.33 28.76 -11.51
C ILE A 230 8.15 29.84 -12.21
N GLY A 231 9.48 29.70 -12.17
CA GLY A 231 10.42 30.48 -12.96
C GLY A 231 10.69 29.85 -14.32
#